data_AF-A0A7Y2DZS7-F1
#
_entry.id   AF-A0A7Y2DZS7-F1
#
_cell.length_a   1.000
_cell.length_b   1.000
_cell.length_c   1.000
_cell.angle_alpha   90.00
_cell.angle_beta   90.00
_cell.angle_gamma   90.00
#
_symmetry.space_group_name_H-M   'P 1'
#
loop_
_entity.id
_entity.type
_entity.pdbx_description
1 polymer ?
#
loop_
_entity_poly.entity_id
_entity_poly.type
_entity_poly.pdbx_seq_one_letter_code
_entity_poly.pdbx_strand_id
1 'polypeptide(L)'
;IELGTAYMREQLNKYGKIEYMSVAYNAGPARVVRWRNELPYEMDEFVEEIPFRETRGYVKGVIRNSAQYRRLYDINGNFKPNVGKNPIRGQIDSKPAEQFAKEHPEIDVKRTAE
;
A
#
# COMPACT_ATOMS: atom_id res chain seq x y z
N ILE A 1 -15.97 -13.67 4.60
CA ILE A 1 -15.29 -12.54 3.90
C ILE A 1 -15.96 -12.12 2.60
N GLU A 2 -16.81 -12.97 2.00
CA GLU A 2 -17.36 -12.78 0.65
C GLU A 2 -18.18 -11.51 0.45
N LEU A 3 -19.06 -11.16 1.40
CA LEU A 3 -19.89 -9.97 1.26
C LEU A 3 -19.05 -8.68 1.23
N GLY A 4 -18.05 -8.58 2.12
CA GLY A 4 -17.15 -7.42 2.17
C GLY A 4 -16.29 -7.29 0.91
N THR A 5 -15.73 -8.40 0.41
CA THR A 5 -14.92 -8.37 -0.81
C THR A 5 -15.75 -8.15 -2.07
N ALA A 6 -16.99 -8.66 -2.11
CA ALA A 6 -17.95 -8.37 -3.17
C ALA A 6 -18.30 -6.88 -3.20
N TYR A 7 -18.59 -6.29 -2.04
CA TYR A 7 -18.90 -4.86 -1.94
C TYR A 7 -17.70 -3.98 -2.34
N MET A 8 -16.49 -4.30 -1.85
CA MET A 8 -15.27 -3.60 -2.27
C MET A 8 -15.05 -3.67 -3.77
N ARG A 9 -15.26 -4.85 -4.38
CA ARG A 9 -15.17 -5.03 -5.85
C ARG A 9 -16.19 -4.18 -6.58
N GLU A 10 -17.44 -4.15 -6.11
CA GLU A 10 -18.49 -3.32 -6.70
C GLU A 10 -18.10 -1.83 -6.68
N GLN A 11 -17.64 -1.32 -5.54
CA GLN A 11 -17.24 0.09 -5.42
C GLN A 11 -15.97 0.40 -6.23
N LEU A 12 -15.01 -0.53 -6.29
CA LEU A 12 -13.81 -0.37 -7.12
C LEU A 12 -14.18 -0.34 -8.62
N ASN A 13 -15.06 -1.23 -9.08
CA ASN A 13 -15.53 -1.23 -10.47
C ASN A 13 -16.30 0.06 -10.79
N LYS A 14 -17.06 0.59 -9.84
CA LYS A 14 -17.87 1.80 -10.01
C LYS A 14 -17.01 3.08 -10.08
N TYR A 15 -15.97 3.18 -9.25
CA TYR A 15 -15.20 4.42 -9.09
C TYR A 15 -13.78 4.38 -9.65
N GLY A 16 -13.25 3.20 -9.98
CA GLY A 16 -11.96 3.01 -10.64
C GLY A 16 -10.71 3.31 -9.80
N LYS A 17 -10.88 3.76 -8.55
CA LYS A 17 -9.79 4.18 -7.66
C LYS A 17 -9.94 3.56 -6.27
N ILE A 18 -8.81 3.15 -5.67
CA ILE A 18 -8.79 2.50 -4.36
C ILE A 18 -9.16 3.48 -3.24
N GLU A 19 -8.87 4.77 -3.42
CA GLU A 19 -9.21 5.88 -2.55
C GLU A 19 -10.74 6.01 -2.44
N TYR A 20 -11.41 6.09 -3.60
CA TYR A 20 -12.86 6.19 -3.67
C TYR A 20 -13.57 4.93 -3.18
N MET A 21 -13.04 3.74 -3.49
CA MET A 21 -13.55 2.49 -2.92
C MET A 21 -13.43 2.50 -1.40
N SER A 22 -12.30 2.94 -0.85
CA SER A 22 -12.07 3.01 0.60
C SER A 22 -13.01 4.01 1.29
N VAL A 23 -13.26 5.17 0.65
CA VAL A 23 -14.28 6.13 1.11
C VAL A 23 -15.67 5.50 1.07
N ALA A 24 -16.04 4.82 -0.02
CA ALA A 24 -17.35 4.16 -0.11
C ALA A 24 -17.52 3.08 0.96
N TYR A 25 -16.48 2.31 1.24
CA TYR A 25 -16.51 1.25 2.25
C TYR A 25 -16.65 1.79 3.68
N ASN A 26 -15.90 2.83 4.04
CA ASN A 26 -15.90 3.38 5.41
C ASN A 26 -16.99 4.43 5.64
N ALA A 27 -17.26 5.28 4.64
CA ALA A 27 -18.08 6.47 4.75
C ALA A 27 -19.31 6.43 3.81
N GLY A 28 -19.49 5.36 3.03
CA GLY A 28 -20.65 5.19 2.15
C GLY A 28 -20.49 5.87 0.78
N PRO A 29 -21.11 5.32 -0.27
CA PRO A 29 -20.91 5.75 -1.66
C PRO A 29 -21.43 7.17 -1.94
N ALA A 30 -22.44 7.64 -1.20
CA ALA A 30 -22.94 9.01 -1.34
C ALA A 30 -21.85 10.06 -1.04
N ARG A 31 -20.92 9.77 -0.11
CA ARG A 31 -19.82 10.67 0.22
C ARG A 31 -18.76 10.70 -0.87
N VAL A 32 -18.54 9.61 -1.60
CA VAL A 32 -17.67 9.63 -2.79
C VAL A 32 -18.21 10.61 -3.83
N VAL A 33 -19.51 10.52 -4.14
CA VAL A 33 -20.14 11.43 -5.11
C VAL A 33 -20.03 12.88 -4.65
N ARG A 34 -20.32 13.14 -3.38
CA ARG A 34 -20.26 14.51 -2.84
C ARG A 34 -18.83 15.07 -2.88
N TRP A 35 -17.87 14.34 -2.33
CA TRP A 35 -16.50 14.82 -2.19
C TRP A 35 -15.75 14.91 -3.52
N ARG A 36 -16.12 14.12 -4.53
CA ARG A 36 -15.58 14.31 -5.90
C ARG A 36 -15.95 15.66 -6.52
N ASN A 37 -17.01 16.30 -6.03
CA ASN A 37 -17.42 17.64 -6.49
C ASN A 37 -16.91 18.75 -5.57
N GLU A 38 -16.63 18.45 -4.30
CA GLU A 38 -16.26 19.44 -3.27
C GLU A 38 -14.76 19.52 -3.00
N LEU A 39 -14.00 18.45 -3.22
CA LEU A 39 -12.57 18.35 -2.88
C LEU A 39 -11.67 18.43 -4.12
N PRO A 40 -10.36 18.69 -3.96
CA PRO A 40 -9.41 18.74 -5.07
C PRO A 40 -9.40 17.47 -5.95
N TYR A 41 -9.04 17.64 -7.22
CA TYR A 41 -8.97 16.54 -8.19
C TYR A 41 -7.76 15.64 -7.99
N GLU A 42 -6.62 16.21 -7.56
CA GLU A 42 -5.42 15.45 -7.28
C GLU A 42 -5.63 14.54 -6.07
N MET A 43 -5.30 13.25 -6.19
CA MET A 43 -5.69 12.25 -5.19
C MET A 43 -5.00 12.40 -3.85
N ASP A 44 -3.75 12.86 -3.84
CA ASP A 44 -3.03 13.11 -2.60
C ASP A 44 -3.71 14.24 -1.81
N GLU A 45 -4.07 15.34 -2.48
CA GLU A 45 -4.82 16.44 -1.88
C GLU A 45 -6.24 16.03 -1.50
N PHE A 46 -6.95 15.30 -2.38
CA PHE A 46 -8.29 14.76 -2.12
C PHE A 46 -8.32 13.97 -0.81
N VAL A 47 -7.35 13.07 -0.61
CA VAL A 47 -7.28 12.24 0.59
C VAL A 47 -6.99 13.09 1.82
N GLU A 48 -6.08 14.07 1.74
CA GLU A 48 -5.78 14.97 2.86
C GLU A 48 -6.98 15.85 3.27
N GLU A 49 -7.83 16.23 2.31
CA GLU A 49 -8.99 17.09 2.53
C GLU A 49 -10.27 16.34 2.95
N ILE A 50 -10.25 15.00 3.04
CA ILE A 50 -11.41 14.22 3.52
C ILE A 50 -11.86 14.75 4.90
N PRO A 51 -13.08 15.28 5.06
CA PRO A 51 -13.47 15.98 6.29
C PRO A 51 -13.52 15.09 7.53
N PHE A 52 -13.79 13.80 7.33
CA PHE A 52 -13.89 12.85 8.42
C PHE A 52 -12.52 12.31 8.76
N ARG A 53 -11.98 12.72 9.93
CA ARG A 53 -10.64 12.30 10.39
C ARG A 53 -10.46 10.78 10.41
N GLU A 54 -11.50 10.05 10.82
CA GLU A 54 -11.50 8.57 10.79
C GLU A 54 -11.38 8.04 9.36
N THR A 55 -12.24 8.50 8.44
CA THR A 55 -12.23 8.09 7.03
C THR A 55 -10.90 8.44 6.37
N ARG A 56 -10.36 9.63 6.64
CA ARG A 56 -9.04 10.04 6.16
C ARG A 56 -7.95 9.06 6.60
N GLY A 57 -7.92 8.72 7.89
CA GLY A 57 -7.00 7.73 8.43
C GLY A 57 -7.20 6.34 7.82
N TYR A 58 -8.45 5.92 7.63
CA TYR A 58 -8.81 4.65 7.02
C TYR A 58 -8.29 4.55 5.58
N VAL A 59 -8.56 5.55 4.74
CA VAL A 59 -8.15 5.58 3.32
C VAL A 59 -6.62 5.50 3.21
N LYS A 60 -5.89 6.32 3.98
CA LYS A 60 -4.42 6.25 4.04
C LYS A 60 -3.91 4.89 4.49
N GLY A 61 -4.59 4.28 5.47
CA GLY A 61 -4.30 2.93 5.95
C GLY A 61 -4.46 1.88 4.85
N VAL A 62 -5.55 1.92 4.09
CA VAL A 62 -5.79 1.01 2.97
C VAL A 62 -4.72 1.17 1.89
N ILE A 63 -4.38 2.40 1.48
CA ILE A 63 -3.32 2.66 0.48
C ILE A 63 -1.99 2.08 0.94
N ARG A 64 -1.56 2.43 2.17
CA ARG A 64 -0.31 1.95 2.76
C ARG A 64 -0.26 0.44 2.82
N ASN A 65 -1.30 -0.17 3.38
CA ASN A 65 -1.34 -1.62 3.56
C ASN A 65 -1.40 -2.34 2.22
N SER A 66 -2.17 -1.83 1.25
CA SER A 66 -2.24 -2.38 -0.10
C SER A 66 -0.86 -2.40 -0.78
N ALA A 67 -0.07 -1.33 -0.62
CA ALA A 67 1.31 -1.29 -1.10
C ALA A 67 2.21 -2.30 -0.37
N GLN A 68 2.09 -2.43 0.96
CA GLN A 68 2.86 -3.43 1.73
C GLN A 68 2.49 -4.86 1.32
N TYR A 69 1.21 -5.18 1.17
CA TYR A 69 0.78 -6.50 0.71
C TYR A 69 1.30 -6.81 -0.71
N ARG A 70 1.25 -5.86 -1.65
CA ARG A 70 1.87 -6.04 -2.98
C ARG A 70 3.39 -6.22 -2.95
N ARG A 71 4.06 -5.63 -1.95
CA ARG A 71 5.50 -5.81 -1.73
C ARG A 71 5.79 -7.21 -1.20
N LEU A 72 4.99 -7.69 -0.26
CA LEU A 72 5.21 -8.94 0.47
C LEU A 72 4.73 -10.18 -0.30
N TYR A 73 3.64 -10.08 -1.05
CA TYR A 73 2.98 -11.24 -1.65
C TYR A 73 3.04 -11.24 -3.18
N ASP A 74 3.14 -12.43 -3.77
CA ASP A 74 2.96 -12.66 -5.20
C ASP A 74 1.47 -12.73 -5.58
N ILE A 75 1.19 -12.99 -6.87
CA ILE A 75 -0.19 -13.06 -7.38
C ILE A 75 -0.97 -14.28 -6.86
N ASN A 76 -0.27 -15.30 -6.35
CA ASN A 76 -0.86 -16.52 -5.81
C ASN A 76 -1.09 -16.42 -4.29
N GLY A 77 -0.72 -15.30 -3.67
CA GLY A 77 -0.85 -15.08 -2.23
C GLY A 77 0.29 -15.70 -1.41
N ASN A 78 1.40 -16.10 -2.04
CA ASN A 78 2.60 -16.56 -1.34
C ASN A 78 3.52 -15.39 -1.04
N PHE A 79 4.32 -15.48 0.04
CA PHE A 79 5.41 -14.51 0.23
C PHE A 79 6.36 -14.55 -0.96
N LYS A 80 6.75 -13.36 -1.46
CA LYS A 80 7.76 -13.29 -2.51
C LYS A 80 9.08 -13.86 -2.00
N PRO A 81 9.90 -14.48 -2.88
CA PRO A 81 11.13 -15.14 -2.46
C PRO A 81 12.13 -14.25 -1.72
N ASN A 82 12.06 -12.93 -1.86
CA ASN A 82 12.97 -11.96 -1.24
C ASN A 82 12.47 -11.42 0.12
N VAL A 83 11.26 -11.76 0.54
CA VAL A 83 10.72 -11.32 1.85
C VAL A 83 11.51 -11.99 2.97
N GLY A 84 12.04 -11.19 3.89
CA GLY A 84 12.81 -11.69 5.04
C GLY A 84 14.21 -12.21 4.72
N LYS A 85 14.64 -12.16 3.44
CA LYS A 85 15.99 -12.55 3.03
C LYS A 85 17.00 -11.42 3.11
N ASN A 86 16.54 -10.17 3.06
CA ASN A 86 17.44 -9.03 3.26
C ASN A 86 17.99 -9.06 4.69
N PRO A 87 19.31 -8.91 4.86
CA PRO A 87 19.95 -8.85 6.17
C PRO A 87 19.37 -7.70 6.99
N ILE A 88 19.33 -7.88 8.31
CA ILE A 88 19.04 -6.77 9.20
C ILE A 88 20.20 -5.77 9.09
N ARG A 89 19.92 -4.46 9.10
CA ARG A 89 20.93 -3.40 8.97
C ARG A 89 22.15 -3.61 9.88
N GLY A 90 21.96 -4.12 11.11
CA GLY A 90 23.06 -4.49 12.00
C GLY A 90 23.97 -5.65 11.53
N GLN A 91 23.47 -6.57 10.69
CA GLN A 91 24.27 -7.61 10.02
C GLN A 91 25.04 -7.07 8.82
N ILE A 92 24.51 -6.04 8.14
CA ILE A 92 25.20 -5.33 7.06
C ILE A 92 26.35 -4.49 7.65
N ASP A 93 26.05 -3.70 8.68
CA ASP A 93 26.98 -2.73 9.25
C ASP A 93 28.12 -3.38 10.05
N SER A 94 28.00 -4.67 10.39
CA SER A 94 29.03 -5.43 11.14
C SER A 94 30.07 -6.13 10.25
N LYS A 95 29.91 -6.10 8.92
CA LYS A 95 30.85 -6.72 7.97
C LYS A 95 31.20 -5.78 6.81
N PRO A 96 32.42 -5.82 6.27
CA PRO A 96 32.74 -5.13 5.02
C PRO A 96 31.80 -5.60 3.88
N ALA A 97 31.35 -4.67 3.04
CA ALA A 97 30.34 -4.92 1.99
C ALA A 97 30.71 -6.07 1.03
N GLU A 98 32.00 -6.26 0.75
CA GLU A 98 32.52 -7.34 -0.10
C GLU A 98 32.37 -8.73 0.54
N GLN A 99 32.53 -8.81 1.87
CA GLN A 99 32.34 -10.05 2.62
C GLN A 99 30.84 -10.39 2.71
N PHE A 100 30.01 -9.38 2.94
CA PHE A 100 28.57 -9.54 2.97
C PHE A 100 28.02 -10.03 1.61
N ALA A 101 28.47 -9.45 0.50
CA ALA A 101 28.06 -9.83 -0.86
C ALA A 101 28.50 -11.25 -1.26
N LYS A 102 29.62 -11.76 -0.71
CA LYS A 102 30.06 -13.15 -0.91
C LYS A 102 29.19 -14.16 -0.15
N GLU A 103 28.77 -13.82 1.06
CA GLU A 103 27.96 -14.69 1.91
C GLU A 103 26.47 -14.71 1.49
N HIS A 104 26.02 -13.65 0.82
CA HIS A 104 24.63 -13.44 0.42
C HIS A 104 24.48 -13.04 -1.06
N PRO A 105 24.80 -13.94 -2.02
CA PRO A 105 24.76 -13.65 -3.45
C PRO A 105 23.36 -13.31 -3.98
N GLU A 106 22.31 -13.68 -3.25
CA GLU A 106 20.91 -13.41 -3.58
C GLU A 106 20.46 -11.97 -3.28
N ILE A 107 21.33 -11.16 -2.68
CA ILE A 107 21.00 -9.83 -2.17
C ILE A 107 21.66 -8.79 -3.06
N ASP A 108 20.84 -8.03 -3.79
CA ASP A 108 21.32 -6.96 -4.66
C ASP A 108 21.75 -5.75 -3.80
N VAL A 109 23.04 -5.71 -3.43
CA VAL A 109 23.65 -4.67 -2.59
C VAL A 109 23.73 -3.30 -3.33
N LYS A 110 23.41 -3.23 -4.64
CA LYS A 110 23.58 -2.01 -5.45
C LYS A 110 22.47 -0.94 -5.32
N ARG A 111 21.58 -1.02 -4.33
CA ARG A 111 20.47 -0.05 -4.15
C ARG A 111 20.56 0.78 -2.86
N THR A 112 21.69 1.42 -2.61
CA THR A 112 21.78 2.52 -1.63
C THR A 112 22.88 3.50 -2.04
N ALA A 113 22.62 4.28 -3.09
CA ALA A 113 23.31 5.54 -3.37
C ALA A 113 22.48 6.32 -4.39
N GLU A 114 21.48 7.06 -3.89
CA GLU A 114 20.95 8.32 -4.42
C GLU A 114 19.95 8.91 -3.40
#